data_AF-A0AAV1LD64-F1
#
_entry.id   AF-A0AAV1LD64-F1
#
_cell.length_a   1.000
_cell.length_b   1.000
_cell.length_c   1.000
_cell.angle_alpha   90.00
_cell.angle_beta   90.00
_cell.angle_gamma   90.00
#
_symmetry.space_group_name_H-M   'P 1'
#
loop_
_entity.id
_entity.type
_entity.pdbx_description
1 polymer ?
#
loop_
_entity_poly.entity_id
_entity_poly.type
_entity_poly.pdbx_seq_one_letter_code
_entity_poly.pdbx_strand_id
1 'polypeptide(L)'
;MAFSESEVCRICLSVNIRMFALKETGLQNLYKTLTNSFLDEIEGPIIVCFTCHARLIRCRRLQQQAIESNVVLEQLLSVGSMVLSIPSIITYKSPLLNIGLTHRFCQICHT
;
A
#
# COMPACT_ATOMS: atom_id res chain seq x y z
N MET A 1 -23.24 25.27 -6.05
CA MET A 1 -22.32 24.91 -4.94
C MET A 1 -20.95 24.69 -5.57
N ALA A 2 -20.01 25.60 -5.32
CA ALA A 2 -18.64 25.46 -5.78
C ALA A 2 -17.85 24.77 -4.66
N PHE A 3 -17.34 23.58 -4.91
CA PHE A 3 -16.40 22.89 -4.02
C PHE A 3 -15.01 23.43 -4.31
N SER A 4 -14.27 23.81 -3.27
CA SER A 4 -12.84 24.12 -3.45
C SER A 4 -12.11 22.81 -3.78
N GLU A 5 -11.13 22.82 -4.69
CA GLU A 5 -10.38 21.61 -5.10
C GLU A 5 -9.80 20.80 -3.93
N SER A 6 -9.67 21.41 -2.75
CA SER A 6 -9.23 20.78 -1.50
C SER A 6 -10.26 19.84 -0.82
N GLU A 7 -11.47 19.71 -1.35
CA GLU A 7 -12.57 18.98 -0.69
C GLU A 7 -12.91 17.62 -1.30
N VAL A 8 -12.19 17.18 -2.34
CA VAL A 8 -12.47 15.93 -3.06
C VAL A 8 -11.30 14.95 -2.92
N CYS A 9 -11.59 13.71 -2.52
CA CYS A 9 -10.57 12.67 -2.49
C CYS A 9 -10.13 12.29 -3.91
N ARG A 10 -8.81 12.36 -4.19
CA ARG A 10 -8.29 12.05 -5.52
C ARG A 10 -8.49 10.59 -5.99
N ILE A 11 -8.68 9.65 -5.06
CA ILE A 11 -8.82 8.22 -5.37
C ILE A 11 -10.28 7.81 -5.57
N CYS A 12 -11.16 8.17 -4.62
CA CYS A 12 -12.54 7.69 -4.60
C CYS A 12 -13.58 8.81 -4.83
N LEU A 13 -13.14 10.04 -5.09
CA LEU A 13 -13.98 11.22 -5.34
C LEU A 13 -14.98 11.57 -4.22
N SER A 14 -14.82 10.98 -3.04
CA SER A 14 -15.64 11.33 -1.88
C SER A 14 -15.37 12.75 -1.43
N VAL A 15 -16.41 13.42 -0.92
CA VAL A 15 -16.40 14.79 -0.39
C VAL A 15 -16.88 14.80 1.06
N ASN A 16 -16.68 15.93 1.77
CA ASN A 16 -17.17 16.12 3.16
C ASN A 16 -16.67 15.07 4.17
N ILE A 17 -15.48 14.50 3.93
CA ILE A 17 -14.85 13.52 4.83
C ILE A 17 -13.43 13.95 5.16
N ARG A 18 -12.88 13.42 6.26
CA ARG A 18 -11.52 13.76 6.69
C ARG A 18 -10.50 13.42 5.59
N MET A 19 -9.82 14.45 5.13
CA MET A 19 -8.80 14.38 4.10
C MET A 19 -7.38 14.45 4.68
N PHE A 20 -6.43 13.87 3.96
CA PHE A 20 -5.02 13.81 4.27
C PHE A 20 -4.23 14.18 3.02
N ALA A 21 -3.30 15.12 3.17
CA ALA A 21 -2.31 15.39 2.13
C ALA A 21 -1.26 14.26 2.13
N LEU A 22 -0.92 13.76 0.95
CA LEU A 22 0.16 12.77 0.77
C LEU A 22 1.56 13.39 0.79
N LYS A 23 1.66 14.74 0.87
CA LYS A 23 2.90 15.51 0.77
C LYS A 23 3.97 14.98 1.74
N GLU A 24 5.20 14.84 1.24
CA GLU A 24 6.40 14.45 2.01
C GLU A 24 6.38 13.03 2.60
N THR A 25 5.44 12.18 2.17
CA THR A 25 5.44 10.76 2.54
C THR A 25 5.79 9.90 1.33
N GLY A 26 6.49 8.79 1.54
CA GLY A 26 6.66 7.77 0.49
C GLY A 26 5.33 7.20 -0.08
N LEU A 27 4.17 7.59 0.47
CA LEU A 27 2.86 7.26 -0.09
C LEU A 27 2.53 8.06 -1.36
N GLN A 28 3.03 9.31 -1.50
CA GLN A 28 2.83 10.08 -2.73
C GLN A 28 3.51 9.41 -3.93
N ASN A 29 4.74 8.92 -3.73
CA ASN A 29 5.46 8.18 -4.76
C ASN A 29 4.76 6.85 -5.09
N LEU A 30 4.34 6.10 -4.07
CA LEU A 30 3.57 4.88 -4.27
C LEU A 30 2.29 5.14 -5.07
N TYR A 31 1.56 6.20 -4.73
CA TYR A 31 0.36 6.59 -5.47
C TYR A 31 0.70 6.87 -6.95
N LYS A 32 1.72 7.70 -7.24
CA LYS A 32 2.18 7.99 -8.61
C LYS A 32 2.52 6.71 -9.38
N THR A 33 3.22 5.77 -8.75
CA THR A 33 3.58 4.47 -9.35
C THR A 33 2.33 3.63 -9.65
N LEU A 34 1.38 3.54 -8.72
CA LEU A 34 0.18 2.72 -8.89
C LEU A 34 -0.77 3.25 -9.96
N THR A 35 -0.90 4.57 -10.08
CA THR A 35 -1.82 5.18 -11.06
C THR A 35 -1.19 5.35 -12.43
N ASN A 36 0.09 4.97 -12.61
CA ASN A 36 0.86 5.12 -13.85
C ASN A 36 0.67 6.48 -14.54
N SER A 37 0.40 7.49 -13.72
CA SER A 37 -0.13 8.75 -14.17
C SER A 37 1.02 9.74 -14.23
N PHE A 38 1.17 10.39 -15.39
CA PHE A 38 1.99 11.59 -15.60
C PHE A 38 1.45 12.75 -14.73
N LEU A 39 1.61 12.62 -13.41
CA LEU A 39 1.20 13.63 -12.42
C LEU A 39 2.26 14.71 -12.25
N ASP A 40 3.15 14.84 -13.24
CA ASP A 40 4.12 15.92 -13.28
C ASP A 40 3.46 17.26 -13.65
N GLU A 41 2.20 17.22 -14.09
CA GLU A 41 1.38 18.41 -14.35
C GLU A 41 0.53 18.87 -13.16
N ILE A 42 0.40 18.08 -12.09
CA ILE A 42 -0.37 18.51 -10.90
C ILE A 42 0.58 19.17 -9.91
N GLU A 43 0.74 20.48 -10.06
CA GLU A 43 1.36 21.34 -9.06
C GLU A 43 0.50 21.36 -7.78
N GLY A 44 0.72 20.42 -6.87
CA GLY A 44 0.04 20.45 -5.58
C GLY A 44 0.15 19.17 -4.74
N PRO A 45 -0.13 19.28 -3.43
CA PRO A 45 -0.25 18.12 -2.57
C PRO A 45 -1.46 17.28 -3.00
N ILE A 46 -1.24 15.99 -3.23
CA ILE A 46 -2.32 15.05 -3.52
C ILE A 46 -3.13 14.84 -2.24
N ILE A 47 -4.42 15.14 -2.28
CA ILE A 47 -5.32 15.00 -1.13
C ILE A 47 -6.19 13.75 -1.29
N VAL A 48 -6.23 12.93 -0.24
CA VAL A 48 -7.03 11.69 -0.22
C VAL A 48 -7.79 11.56 1.08
N CYS A 49 -8.92 10.85 1.06
CA CYS A 49 -9.66 10.60 2.29
C CYS A 49 -8.94 9.60 3.21
N PHE A 50 -9.31 9.59 4.48
CA PHE A 50 -8.74 8.69 5.49
C PHE A 50 -8.78 7.21 5.09
N THR A 51 -9.84 6.76 4.42
CA THR A 51 -10.00 5.39 3.94
C THR A 51 -8.98 5.05 2.86
N CYS A 52 -8.85 5.92 1.86
CA CYS A 52 -7.87 5.73 0.78
C CYS A 52 -6.43 5.88 1.28
N HIS A 53 -6.19 6.80 2.23
CA HIS A 53 -4.90 6.91 2.92
C HIS A 53 -4.52 5.59 3.62
N ALA A 54 -5.44 4.99 4.38
CA ALA A 54 -5.21 3.70 5.03
C ALA A 54 -4.96 2.56 4.03
N ARG A 55 -5.65 2.56 2.88
CA ARG A 55 -5.41 1.60 1.80
C ARG A 55 -4.01 1.76 1.19
N LEU A 56 -3.57 2.99 0.91
CA LEU A 56 -2.22 3.26 0.43
C LEU A 56 -1.13 2.78 1.40
N ILE A 57 -1.33 2.95 2.72
CA ILE A 57 -0.40 2.41 3.73
C ILE A 57 -0.30 0.88 3.63
N ARG A 58 -1.43 0.19 3.44
CA ARG A 58 -1.42 -1.28 3.27
C ARG A 58 -0.72 -1.70 1.98
N CYS A 59 -0.94 -0.98 0.88
CA CYS A 59 -0.22 -1.19 -0.37
C CYS A 59 1.29 -1.03 -0.19
N ARG A 60 1.73 -0.01 0.57
CA ARG A 60 3.17 0.20 0.86
C ARG A 60 3.79 -0.97 1.63
N ARG A 61 3.07 -1.49 2.61
CA ARG A 61 3.52 -2.67 3.38
C ARG A 61 3.63 -3.90 2.48
N LEU A 62 2.63 -4.13 1.62
CA LEU A 62 2.65 -5.24 0.67
C LEU A 62 3.82 -5.10 -0.32
N GLN A 63 4.06 -3.89 -0.84
CA GLN A 63 5.20 -3.60 -1.71
C GLN A 63 6.52 -3.93 -1.03
N GLN A 64 6.70 -3.50 0.23
CA GLN A 64 7.90 -3.81 1.00
C GLN A 64 8.10 -5.32 1.18
N GLN A 65 7.03 -6.05 1.51
CA GLN A 65 7.07 -7.51 1.63
C GLN A 65 7.44 -8.20 0.31
N ALA A 66 6.93 -7.71 -0.81
CA ALA A 66 7.27 -8.24 -2.13
C ALA A 66 8.76 -8.03 -2.46
N ILE A 67 9.30 -6.84 -2.16
CA ILE A 67 10.72 -6.53 -2.35
C ILE A 67 11.59 -7.46 -1.50
N GLU A 68 11.26 -7.60 -0.21
CA GLU A 68 12.01 -8.48 0.71
C GLU A 68 11.95 -9.94 0.27
N SER A 69 10.79 -10.41 -0.17
CA SER A 69 10.61 -11.78 -0.67
C SER A 69 11.42 -12.03 -1.94
N ASN A 70 11.49 -11.04 -2.84
CA ASN A 70 12.29 -11.14 -4.06
C ASN A 70 13.79 -11.20 -3.76
N VAL A 71 14.29 -10.38 -2.83
CA VAL A 71 15.69 -10.44 -2.39
C VAL A 71 16.06 -11.81 -1.84
N VAL A 72 15.19 -12.40 -1.01
CA VAL A 72 15.40 -13.76 -0.48
C VAL A 72 15.40 -14.80 -1.61
N LEU A 73 14.49 -14.68 -2.59
CA LEU A 73 14.45 -15.56 -3.74
C LEU A 73 15.75 -15.48 -4.57
N GLU A 74 16.25 -14.27 -4.84
CA GLU A 74 17.51 -14.05 -5.57
C GLU A 74 18.72 -14.61 -4.82
N GLN A 75 18.76 -14.48 -3.49
CA GLN A 75 19.79 -15.11 -2.66
C GLN A 75 19.73 -16.64 -2.75
N LEU A 76 18.54 -17.23 -2.71
CA LEU A 76 18.38 -18.68 -2.88
C LEU A 76 18.80 -19.15 -4.27
N LEU A 77 18.45 -18.39 -5.32
CA LEU A 77 18.85 -18.71 -6.70
C LEU A 77 20.37 -18.56 -6.91
N SER A 78 21.01 -17.57 -6.29
CA SER A 78 22.47 -17.38 -6.40
C SER A 78 23.28 -18.41 -5.61
N VAL A 79 22.76 -18.90 -4.49
CA VAL A 79 23.36 -19.99 -3.69
C VAL A 79 23.03 -21.37 -4.27
N GLY A 80 21.96 -21.49 -5.05
CA GLY A 80 21.29 -22.73 -5.45
C GLY A 80 21.40 -23.11 -6.93
N SER A 81 22.59 -23.03 -7.54
CA SER A 81 22.93 -23.96 -8.65
C SER A 81 23.07 -25.41 -8.15
N MET A 82 22.91 -25.65 -6.84
CA MET A 82 22.78 -26.97 -6.25
C MET A 82 21.57 -27.03 -5.29
N VAL A 83 20.69 -27.99 -5.57
CA VAL A 83 19.63 -28.54 -4.69
C VAL A 83 18.31 -27.77 -4.60
N LEU A 84 17.49 -27.87 -5.65
CA LEU A 84 16.02 -27.89 -5.48
C LEU A 84 15.55 -29.33 -5.27
N SER A 85 15.66 -29.80 -4.03
CA SER A 85 15.00 -31.02 -3.56
C SER A 85 14.77 -30.97 -2.05
N ILE A 86 14.02 -30.00 -1.53
CA ILE A 86 13.37 -30.18 -0.22
C ILE A 86 11.94 -29.62 -0.23
N PRO A 87 10.93 -30.46 0.06
CA PRO A 87 9.58 -30.04 0.41
C PRO A 87 9.52 -29.78 1.92
N SER A 88 9.61 -28.53 2.38
CA SER A 88 9.04 -28.08 3.67
C SER A 88 9.43 -26.63 4.00
N ILE A 89 8.40 -25.78 4.07
CA ILE A 89 8.21 -24.74 5.08
C ILE A 89 9.48 -23.94 5.44
N ILE A 90 9.87 -23.00 4.58
CA ILE A 90 10.56 -21.81 5.08
C ILE A 90 9.51 -21.07 5.91
N THR A 91 9.62 -21.20 7.23
CA THR A 91 8.81 -20.38 8.15
C THR A 91 9.32 -18.96 8.04
N TYR A 92 8.86 -18.24 7.02
CA TYR A 92 9.02 -16.79 6.97
C TYR A 92 8.30 -16.27 8.21
N LYS A 93 9.03 -15.75 9.19
CA LYS A 93 8.43 -14.95 10.26
C LYS A 93 7.92 -13.68 9.59
N SER A 94 6.72 -13.80 9.01
CA SER A 94 6.00 -12.66 8.52
C SER A 94 5.90 -11.65 9.67
N PRO A 95 6.10 -10.36 9.42
CA PRO A 95 5.75 -9.30 10.37
C PRO A 95 4.25 -9.31 10.74
N LEU A 96 3.46 -10.23 10.17
CA LEU A 96 2.04 -10.43 10.42
C LEU A 96 1.76 -11.17 11.74
N LEU A 97 2.77 -11.64 12.48
CA LEU A 97 2.56 -12.26 13.80
C LEU A 97 2.34 -11.24 14.94
N ASN A 98 1.73 -10.10 14.64
CA ASN A 98 1.01 -9.31 15.63
C ASN A 98 -0.37 -8.87 15.10
N ILE A 99 -0.87 -9.57 14.09
CA ILE A 99 -2.29 -9.53 13.76
C ILE A 99 -2.92 -10.59 14.64
N GLY A 100 -3.55 -10.15 15.73
CA GLY A 100 -4.65 -10.89 16.29
C GLY A 100 -5.63 -11.17 15.15
N LEU A 101 -5.55 -12.38 14.60
CA LEU A 101 -6.59 -13.02 13.80
C LEU A 101 -7.79 -13.24 14.72
N THR A 102 -8.41 -12.14 15.16
CA THR A 102 -9.81 -12.19 15.50
C THR A 102 -10.53 -11.93 14.20
N HIS A 103 -11.17 -13.00 13.74
CA HIS A 103 -12.30 -12.98 12.84
C HIS A 103 -13.27 -11.84 13.23
N ARG A 104 -13.05 -10.63 12.72
CA ARG A 104 -14.09 -9.61 12.61
C ARG A 104 -14.00 -9.05 11.21
N PHE A 105 -14.81 -9.67 10.37
CA PHE A 105 -15.48 -9.07 9.24
C PHE A 105 -15.36 -7.55 9.19
N CYS A 106 -14.94 -7.08 8.01
CA CYS A 106 -15.49 -5.90 7.37
C CYS A 106 -16.82 -5.45 8.01
N GLN A 107 -16.77 -4.38 8.82
CA GLN A 107 -17.97 -3.72 9.33
C GLN A 107 -17.81 -2.19 9.40
N ILE A 108 -17.02 -1.61 8.50
CA ILE A 108 -16.94 -0.14 8.33
C ILE A 108 -17.33 0.26 6.88
N CYS A 109 -18.12 -0.58 6.21
CA CYS A 109 -18.73 -0.23 4.91
C CYS A 109 -20.26 -0.05 5.00
N HIS A 110 -20.84 0.01 6.20
CA HIS A 110 -22.25 0.38 6.39
C HIS A 110 -22.38 1.37 7.53
N THR A 111 -22.36 2.66 7.16
CA THR A 111 -23.19 3.78 7.67
C THR A 111 -22.78 5.02 6.92
#